data_AF-A0A392N9Z8-F1
#
_entry.id   AF-A0A392N9Z8-F1
#
_cell.length_a   1.000
_cell.length_b   1.000
_cell.length_c   1.000
_cell.angle_alpha   90.00
_cell.angle_beta   90.00
_cell.angle_gamma   90.00
#
_symmetry.space_group_name_H-M   'P 1'
#
loop_
_entity.id
_entity.type
_entity.pdbx_description
1 polymer ?
#
loop_
_entity_poly.entity_id
_entity_poly.type
_entity_poly.pdbx_seq_one_letter_code
_entity_poly.pdbx_strand_id
1 'polypeptide(L)'
;MRITWITDDKHSPSFVEYGTLSGRYDSISEGEYTSYNYLLYSSGKIHHTVIGPLEYNAVYFYRCGGQGPEFELKTPPAQFPITFAVAGDLGQTGWTKSTLDHIDRCKYDVYLLPGDLSYADCMQHLWDSFGRLVEPLASARPWMVTQGNHEEENILLLTDEFVSYNSRWKMPFKESGSTSNLYYSFEVAGVHVIMLGSYADYDEYSEQYRW
;
A
#
# COMPACT_ATOMS: atom_id res chain seq x y z
N MET A 1 -0.42 -8.73 7.72
CA MET A 1 -0.71 -8.01 6.46
C MET A 1 -1.31 -6.65 6.79
N ARG A 2 -0.90 -5.55 6.14
CA ARG A 2 -1.53 -4.24 6.36
C ARG A 2 -2.70 -4.05 5.38
N ILE A 3 -3.86 -3.70 5.92
CA ILE A 3 -5.04 -3.27 5.18
C ILE A 3 -5.15 -1.75 5.35
N THR A 4 -5.36 -1.04 4.24
CA THR A 4 -5.51 0.41 4.22
C THR A 4 -6.74 0.80 3.43
N TRP A 5 -7.53 1.72 3.97
CA TRP A 5 -8.73 2.26 3.32
C TRP A 5 -8.97 3.70 3.74
N ILE A 6 -9.86 4.41 3.04
CA ILE A 6 -10.15 5.82 3.30
C ILE A 6 -11.66 5.98 3.53
N THR A 7 -12.05 6.78 4.53
CA THR A 7 -13.44 7.20 4.75
C THR A 7 -13.58 8.72 4.78
N ASP A 8 -14.73 9.22 4.34
CA ASP A 8 -15.07 10.64 4.48
C ASP A 8 -15.56 10.98 5.90
N ASP A 9 -16.16 10.01 6.59
CA ASP A 9 -16.59 10.16 7.98
C ASP A 9 -15.41 10.06 8.96
N LYS A 10 -15.13 11.18 9.64
CA LYS A 10 -14.04 11.30 10.63
C LYS A 10 -14.25 10.43 11.87
N HIS A 11 -15.48 10.03 12.16
CA HIS A 11 -15.83 9.18 13.30
C HIS A 11 -15.76 7.69 13.00
N SER A 12 -15.53 7.31 11.74
CA SER A 12 -15.39 5.90 11.36
C SER A 12 -14.27 5.22 12.14
N PRO A 13 -14.49 4.01 12.69
CA PRO A 13 -13.50 3.31 13.49
C PRO A 13 -12.40 2.69 12.61
N SER A 14 -11.20 2.50 13.18
CA SER A 14 -10.06 1.88 12.51
C SER A 14 -9.89 0.43 12.96
N PHE A 15 -10.77 -0.48 12.54
CA PHE A 15 -10.55 -1.91 12.75
C PHE A 15 -10.86 -2.70 11.48
N VAL A 16 -10.32 -3.91 11.40
CA VAL A 16 -10.63 -4.89 10.35
C VAL A 16 -11.15 -6.16 10.99
N GLU A 17 -12.32 -6.59 10.53
CA GLU A 17 -12.89 -7.90 10.81
C GLU A 17 -12.46 -8.86 9.70
N TYR A 18 -11.99 -10.06 10.05
CA TYR A 18 -11.55 -11.03 9.05
C TYR A 18 -11.75 -12.49 9.50
N GLY A 19 -11.82 -13.39 8.53
CA GLY A 19 -11.99 -14.83 8.73
C GLY A 19 -11.78 -15.62 7.45
N THR A 20 -11.79 -16.95 7.52
CA THR A 20 -11.57 -17.83 6.34
C THR A 20 -12.86 -18.23 5.63
N LEU A 21 -14.01 -17.73 6.09
CA LEU A 21 -15.33 -18.01 5.52
C LEU A 21 -16.05 -16.70 5.23
N SER A 22 -16.58 -16.55 4.02
CA SER A 22 -17.35 -15.37 3.61
C SER A 22 -18.53 -15.15 4.57
N GLY A 23 -18.71 -13.90 4.99
CA GLY A 23 -19.73 -13.47 5.94
C GLY A 23 -19.47 -13.86 7.40
N ARG A 24 -18.34 -14.52 7.71
CA ARG A 24 -17.98 -14.93 9.07
C ARG A 24 -16.58 -14.47 9.44
N TYR A 25 -16.52 -13.50 10.34
CA TYR A 25 -15.28 -12.89 10.82
C TYR A 25 -15.02 -13.32 12.27
N ASP A 26 -14.16 -14.32 12.44
CA ASP A 26 -13.80 -14.86 13.76
C ASP A 26 -12.66 -14.07 14.42
N SER A 27 -12.12 -13.04 13.75
CA SER A 27 -11.01 -12.22 14.22
C SER A 27 -11.23 -10.73 13.95
N ILE A 28 -10.72 -9.90 14.87
CA ILE A 28 -10.68 -8.44 14.76
C ILE A 28 -9.26 -7.96 15.02
N SER A 29 -8.84 -6.95 14.26
CA SER A 29 -7.62 -6.20 14.54
C SER A 29 -7.90 -4.71 14.55
N GLU A 30 -7.50 -4.04 15.63
CA GLU A 30 -7.51 -2.58 15.73
C GLU A 30 -6.33 -1.99 14.95
N GLY A 31 -6.52 -0.78 14.45
CA GLY A 31 -5.56 -0.06 13.64
C GLY A 31 -5.45 1.41 14.04
N GLU A 32 -4.58 2.10 13.32
CA GLU A 32 -4.35 3.53 13.44
C GLU A 32 -5.04 4.27 12.28
N TYR A 33 -4.98 5.60 12.30
CA TYR A 33 -5.36 6.41 11.15
C TYR A 33 -4.44 7.61 11.02
N THR A 34 -4.39 8.14 9.80
CA THR A 34 -3.74 9.39 9.44
C THR A 34 -4.74 10.26 8.65
N SER A 35 -4.37 11.50 8.43
CA SER A 35 -5.02 12.42 7.50
C SER A 35 -4.03 13.54 7.21
N TYR A 36 -4.08 14.13 6.03
CA TYR A 36 -3.20 15.23 5.66
C TYR A 36 -3.95 16.35 4.95
N ASN A 37 -3.36 17.54 5.01
CA ASN A 37 -3.75 18.68 4.18
C ASN A 37 -2.62 18.95 3.20
N TYR A 38 -2.97 19.38 2.00
CA TYR A 38 -2.02 19.75 0.97
C TYR A 38 -2.63 20.91 0.17
N LEU A 39 -2.12 22.13 0.42
CA LEU A 39 -2.74 23.37 -0.03
C LEU A 39 -4.23 23.45 0.36
N LEU A 40 -5.13 23.45 -0.63
CA LEU A 40 -6.59 23.52 -0.45
C LEU A 40 -7.26 22.14 -0.35
N TYR A 41 -6.49 21.06 -0.49
CA TYR A 41 -6.99 19.69 -0.35
C TYR A 41 -6.87 19.22 1.10
N SER A 42 -7.92 18.56 1.59
CA SER A 42 -7.91 17.79 2.83
C SER A 42 -8.26 16.35 2.51
N SER A 43 -7.44 15.41 2.95
CA SER A 43 -7.73 13.99 2.75
C SER A 43 -8.94 13.55 3.58
N GLY A 44 -9.57 12.45 3.16
CA GLY A 44 -10.38 11.65 4.08
C GLY A 44 -9.55 11.10 5.24
N LYS A 45 -10.19 10.38 6.16
CA LYS A 45 -9.51 9.62 7.21
C LYS A 45 -8.89 8.37 6.57
N ILE A 46 -7.57 8.25 6.63
CA ILE A 46 -6.83 7.13 6.04
C ILE A 46 -6.54 6.14 7.16
N HIS A 47 -7.10 4.95 7.09
CA HIS A 47 -6.99 3.94 8.12
C HIS A 47 -5.89 2.94 7.78
N HIS A 48 -5.14 2.49 8.77
CA HIS A 48 -4.17 1.41 8.60
C HIS A 48 -4.32 0.38 9.71
N THR A 49 -4.62 -0.86 9.33
CA THR A 49 -4.76 -1.97 10.28
C THR A 49 -3.88 -3.12 9.85
N VAL A 50 -3.09 -3.67 10.78
CA VAL A 50 -2.32 -4.88 10.53
C VAL A 50 -3.11 -6.09 11.03
N ILE A 51 -3.51 -6.98 10.13
CA ILE A 51 -4.18 -8.24 10.44
C ILE A 51 -3.17 -9.40 10.53
N GLY A 52 -3.45 -10.37 11.39
CA GLY A 52 -2.66 -11.58 11.58
C GLY A 52 -2.48 -11.98 13.05
N PRO A 53 -1.74 -13.07 13.31
CA PRO A 53 -1.05 -13.92 12.33
C PRO A 53 -2.00 -14.59 11.34
N LEU A 54 -1.56 -14.75 10.09
CA LEU A 54 -2.35 -15.37 9.01
C LEU A 54 -1.68 -16.66 8.56
N GLU A 55 -2.49 -17.63 8.15
CA GLU A 55 -2.01 -18.83 7.47
C GLU A 55 -1.50 -18.49 6.07
N TYR A 56 -0.47 -19.19 5.62
CA TYR A 56 0.10 -19.04 4.27
C TYR A 56 -0.79 -19.69 3.21
N ASN A 57 -0.75 -19.16 1.98
CA ASN A 57 -1.53 -19.66 0.84
C ASN A 57 -3.03 -19.89 1.16
N ALA A 58 -3.60 -19.02 1.99
CA ALA A 58 -4.98 -19.10 2.46
C ALA A 58 -5.77 -17.89 1.97
N VAL A 59 -7.08 -18.08 1.82
CA VAL A 59 -8.01 -17.02 1.49
C VAL A 59 -8.66 -16.52 2.77
N TYR A 60 -8.62 -15.20 2.97
CA TYR A 60 -9.28 -14.49 4.05
C TYR A 60 -10.30 -13.51 3.48
N PHE A 61 -11.51 -13.55 4.02
CA PHE A 61 -12.54 -12.56 3.80
C PHE A 61 -12.43 -11.50 4.88
N TYR A 62 -12.54 -10.22 4.51
CA TYR A 62 -12.39 -9.13 5.46
C TYR A 62 -13.31 -7.93 5.17
N ARG A 63 -13.61 -7.17 6.21
CA ARG A 63 -14.38 -5.91 6.17
C ARG A 63 -13.67 -4.82 6.96
N CYS A 64 -13.73 -3.60 6.43
CA CYS A 64 -13.08 -2.43 7.00
C CYS A 64 -14.08 -1.61 7.83
N GLY A 65 -13.77 -1.34 9.11
CA GLY A 65 -14.58 -0.48 9.99
C GLY A 65 -15.98 -1.03 10.31
N GLY A 66 -16.22 -2.33 10.12
CA GLY A 66 -17.49 -3.01 10.42
C GLY A 66 -18.66 -2.65 9.50
N GLN A 67 -18.43 -1.84 8.47
CA GLN A 67 -19.42 -1.40 7.47
C GLN A 67 -18.86 -1.60 6.05
N GLY A 68 -19.72 -1.51 5.04
CA GLY A 68 -19.28 -1.63 3.64
C GLY A 68 -19.09 -3.06 3.14
N PRO A 69 -18.50 -3.20 1.92
CA PRO A 69 -18.38 -4.49 1.22
C PRO A 69 -17.41 -5.44 1.90
N GLU A 70 -17.58 -6.73 1.64
CA GLU A 70 -16.60 -7.76 1.95
C GLU A 70 -15.58 -7.85 0.81
N PHE A 71 -14.31 -7.99 1.19
CA PHE A 71 -13.19 -8.21 0.28
C PHE A 71 -12.58 -9.60 0.51
N GLU A 72 -11.85 -10.10 -0.50
CA GLU A 72 -11.17 -11.40 -0.48
C GLU A 72 -9.66 -11.21 -0.70
N LEU A 73 -8.85 -11.48 0.33
CA LEU A 73 -7.39 -11.44 0.29
C LEU A 73 -6.82 -12.86 0.25
N LYS A 74 -5.89 -13.14 -0.67
CA LYS A 74 -5.07 -14.36 -0.62
C LYS A 74 -3.68 -14.07 -0.09
N THR A 75 -3.27 -14.80 0.94
CA THR A 75 -1.90 -14.73 1.48
C THR A 75 -0.90 -15.46 0.57
N PRO A 76 0.36 -14.99 0.48
CA PRO A 76 1.40 -15.65 -0.29
C PRO A 76 1.77 -17.02 0.32
N PRO A 77 2.41 -17.92 -0.45
CA PRO A 77 2.87 -19.21 0.06
C PRO A 77 4.03 -19.06 1.05
N ALA A 78 4.21 -20.06 1.91
CA ALA A 78 5.30 -20.09 2.89
C ALA A 78 6.68 -20.37 2.26
N GLN A 79 6.68 -21.03 1.10
CA GLN A 79 7.86 -21.51 0.38
C GLN A 79 7.61 -21.43 -1.13
N PHE A 80 8.67 -21.60 -1.92
CA PHE A 80 8.56 -21.67 -3.39
C PHE A 80 7.60 -22.77 -3.87
N PRO A 81 6.96 -22.57 -5.05
CA PRO A 81 7.10 -21.42 -5.94
C PRO A 81 6.31 -20.18 -5.47
N ILE A 82 6.84 -18.99 -5.77
CA ILE A 82 6.15 -17.70 -5.61
C ILE A 82 6.20 -16.93 -6.93
N THR A 83 5.13 -16.23 -7.28
CA THR A 83 5.04 -15.42 -8.49
C THR A 83 4.91 -13.94 -8.14
N PHE A 84 5.82 -13.12 -8.67
CA PHE A 84 5.75 -11.68 -8.58
C PHE A 84 5.24 -11.08 -9.90
N ALA A 85 4.27 -10.19 -9.82
CA ALA A 85 4.04 -9.22 -10.89
C ALA A 85 4.91 -7.97 -10.62
N VAL A 86 5.46 -7.36 -11.66
CA VAL A 86 6.31 -6.16 -11.53
C VAL A 86 5.98 -5.19 -12.64
N ALA A 87 5.55 -3.98 -12.28
CA ALA A 87 5.40 -2.85 -13.20
C ALA A 87 5.48 -1.55 -12.40
N GLY A 88 6.25 -0.58 -12.90
CA GLY A 88 6.39 0.79 -12.38
C GLY A 88 5.51 1.76 -13.16
N ASP A 89 5.54 3.03 -12.75
CA ASP A 89 5.07 4.14 -13.59
C ASP A 89 3.61 3.97 -14.04
N LEU A 90 2.74 3.55 -13.11
CA LEU A 90 1.38 3.15 -13.46
C LEU A 90 0.56 4.34 -13.96
N GLY A 91 0.53 5.42 -13.19
CA GLY A 91 -0.41 6.52 -13.41
C GLY A 91 -1.87 6.03 -13.41
N GLN A 92 -2.73 6.71 -14.15
CA GLN A 92 -4.17 6.42 -14.13
C GLN A 92 -4.85 6.65 -15.49
N THR A 93 -4.20 6.22 -16.56
CA THR A 93 -4.68 6.32 -17.94
C THR A 93 -5.43 5.05 -18.39
N GLY A 94 -5.95 5.06 -19.62
CA GLY A 94 -6.47 3.84 -20.24
C GLY A 94 -5.40 2.73 -20.40
N TRP A 95 -4.13 3.10 -20.54
CA TRP A 95 -3.01 2.16 -20.60
C TRP A 95 -2.74 1.51 -19.24
N THR A 96 -2.92 2.28 -18.15
CA THR A 96 -2.86 1.74 -16.78
C THR A 96 -3.89 0.64 -16.60
N LYS A 97 -5.16 0.89 -16.99
CA LYS A 97 -6.21 -0.12 -16.93
C LYS A 97 -5.83 -1.37 -17.74
N SER A 98 -5.35 -1.20 -18.96
CA SER A 98 -4.89 -2.33 -19.78
C SER A 98 -3.75 -3.11 -19.11
N THR A 99 -2.82 -2.43 -18.44
CA THR A 99 -1.71 -3.06 -17.71
C THR A 99 -2.23 -3.86 -16.51
N LEU A 100 -3.13 -3.28 -15.71
CA LEU A 100 -3.78 -3.96 -14.59
C LEU A 100 -4.58 -5.20 -15.05
N ASP A 101 -5.31 -5.10 -16.17
CA ASP A 101 -6.03 -6.24 -16.77
C ASP A 101 -5.08 -7.38 -17.19
N HIS A 102 -3.85 -7.06 -17.62
CA HIS A 102 -2.84 -8.08 -17.92
C HIS A 102 -2.23 -8.67 -16.65
N ILE A 103 -1.94 -7.85 -15.63
CA ILE A 103 -1.42 -8.30 -14.33
C ILE A 103 -2.40 -9.27 -13.67
N ASP A 104 -3.70 -8.98 -13.68
CA ASP A 104 -4.74 -9.85 -13.11
C ASP A 104 -4.73 -11.26 -13.74
N ARG A 105 -4.49 -11.34 -15.06
CA ARG A 105 -4.41 -12.61 -15.78
C ARG A 105 -3.16 -13.44 -15.43
N CYS A 106 -2.11 -12.84 -14.89
CA CYS A 106 -0.85 -13.51 -14.57
C CYS A 106 -0.93 -14.41 -13.33
N LYS A 107 -2.01 -14.36 -12.53
CA LYS A 107 -2.16 -15.14 -11.28
C LYS A 107 -0.96 -14.98 -10.33
N TYR A 108 -0.63 -13.74 -9.98
CA TYR A 108 0.48 -13.41 -9.09
C TYR A 108 0.13 -13.58 -7.60
N ASP A 109 1.16 -13.69 -6.77
CA ASP A 109 1.05 -13.76 -5.31
C ASP A 109 1.34 -12.41 -4.66
N VAL A 110 2.33 -11.66 -5.18
CA VAL A 110 2.74 -10.33 -4.70
C VAL A 110 2.97 -9.42 -5.90
N TYR A 111 2.53 -8.16 -5.82
CA TYR A 111 2.83 -7.15 -6.82
C TYR A 111 3.90 -6.18 -6.32
N LEU A 112 4.95 -5.96 -7.13
CA LEU A 112 5.98 -4.96 -6.87
C LEU A 112 5.77 -3.76 -7.80
N LEU A 113 5.61 -2.58 -7.20
CA LEU A 113 5.39 -1.31 -7.89
C LEU A 113 6.53 -0.32 -7.55
N PRO A 114 7.61 -0.29 -8.34
CA PRO A 114 8.83 0.43 -8.01
C PRO A 114 8.74 1.95 -8.32
N GLY A 115 7.79 2.67 -7.74
CA GLY A 115 7.66 4.12 -7.85
C GLY A 115 6.67 4.59 -8.93
N ASP A 116 6.40 5.90 -8.88
CA ASP A 116 5.53 6.64 -9.80
C ASP A 116 4.12 6.04 -9.86
N LEU A 117 3.41 6.12 -8.74
CA LEU A 117 2.14 5.46 -8.52
C LEU A 117 1.04 6.17 -9.30
N SER A 118 0.68 7.37 -8.86
CA SER A 118 -0.56 8.02 -9.27
C SER A 118 -0.37 9.08 -10.36
N TYR A 119 0.84 9.64 -10.49
CA TYR A 119 1.09 10.88 -11.23
C TYR A 119 0.12 12.00 -10.82
N ALA A 120 -0.19 12.08 -9.52
CA ALA A 120 -1.06 13.12 -9.00
C ALA A 120 -0.39 14.49 -9.10
N ASP A 121 0.93 14.56 -8.96
CA ASP A 121 1.75 15.76 -9.20
C ASP A 121 1.15 17.01 -8.55
N CYS A 122 0.93 16.92 -7.24
CA CYS A 122 0.32 17.96 -6.40
C CYS A 122 -1.21 18.15 -6.60
N MET A 123 -1.84 17.54 -7.62
CA MET A 123 -3.30 17.50 -7.80
C MET A 123 -3.92 16.36 -6.99
N GLN A 124 -4.05 16.56 -5.68
CA GLN A 124 -4.30 15.49 -4.70
C GLN A 124 -5.53 14.60 -4.89
N HIS A 125 -6.60 15.11 -5.52
CA HIS A 125 -7.78 14.29 -5.85
C HIS A 125 -7.43 13.11 -6.79
N LEU A 126 -6.32 13.20 -7.51
CA LEU A 126 -5.80 12.14 -8.38
C LEU A 126 -5.23 10.95 -7.60
N TRP A 127 -4.79 11.14 -6.35
CA TRP A 127 -4.46 10.01 -5.46
C TRP A 127 -5.72 9.21 -5.10
N ASP A 128 -6.86 9.89 -4.93
CA ASP A 128 -8.12 9.24 -4.59
C ASP A 128 -8.68 8.44 -5.77
N SER A 129 -8.59 8.97 -7.00
CA SER A 129 -8.99 8.22 -8.20
C SER A 129 -8.04 7.06 -8.50
N PHE A 130 -6.73 7.24 -8.30
CA PHE A 130 -5.77 6.15 -8.42
C PHE A 130 -6.07 5.01 -7.45
N GLY A 131 -6.33 5.31 -6.16
CA GLY A 131 -6.72 4.32 -5.16
C GLY A 131 -7.93 3.51 -5.59
N ARG A 132 -8.99 4.18 -6.08
CA ARG A 132 -10.18 3.50 -6.62
C ARG A 132 -9.90 2.66 -7.87
N LEU A 133 -8.99 3.11 -8.73
CA LEU A 133 -8.60 2.39 -9.94
C LEU A 133 -7.91 1.06 -9.61
N VAL A 134 -7.02 1.05 -8.61
CA VAL A 134 -6.22 -0.13 -8.25
C VAL A 134 -6.87 -1.03 -7.21
N GLU A 135 -7.90 -0.57 -6.49
CA GLU A 135 -8.61 -1.31 -5.44
C GLU A 135 -8.93 -2.77 -5.79
N PRO A 136 -9.44 -3.11 -6.99
CA PRO A 136 -9.79 -4.50 -7.31
C PRO A 136 -8.62 -5.48 -7.20
N LEU A 137 -7.39 -5.02 -7.48
CA LEU A 137 -6.19 -5.84 -7.40
C LEU A 137 -5.49 -5.67 -6.04
N ALA A 138 -5.39 -4.43 -5.54
CA ALA A 138 -4.70 -4.11 -4.30
C ALA A 138 -5.42 -4.62 -3.03
N SER A 139 -6.74 -4.81 -3.08
CA SER A 139 -7.50 -5.46 -2.01
C SER A 139 -7.32 -6.99 -1.99
N ALA A 140 -6.98 -7.59 -3.14
CA ALA A 140 -6.96 -9.04 -3.30
C ALA A 140 -5.58 -9.68 -3.07
N ARG A 141 -4.50 -8.93 -3.30
CA ARG A 141 -3.11 -9.38 -3.17
C ARG A 141 -2.24 -8.27 -2.56
N PRO A 142 -1.18 -8.62 -1.81
CA PRO A 142 -0.25 -7.63 -1.29
C PRO A 142 0.46 -6.87 -2.41
N TRP A 143 0.42 -5.55 -2.31
CA TRP A 143 1.20 -4.63 -3.13
C TRP A 143 2.35 -4.08 -2.29
N MET A 144 3.57 -4.21 -2.81
CA MET A 144 4.78 -3.67 -2.21
C MET A 144 5.27 -2.55 -3.11
N VAL A 145 5.24 -1.33 -2.61
CA VAL A 145 5.50 -0.12 -3.40
C VAL A 145 6.71 0.63 -2.87
N THR A 146 7.46 1.31 -3.73
CA THR A 146 8.40 2.35 -3.29
C THR A 146 8.01 3.69 -3.92
N GLN A 147 8.72 4.75 -3.55
CA GLN A 147 8.52 6.08 -4.10
C GLN A 147 9.30 6.27 -5.42
N GLY A 148 8.76 7.09 -6.33
CA GLY A 148 9.47 7.72 -7.43
C GLY A 148 9.45 9.25 -7.29
N ASN A 149 9.97 9.98 -8.29
CA ASN A 149 9.97 11.46 -8.23
C ASN A 149 8.55 12.04 -8.23
N HIS A 150 7.57 11.35 -8.81
CA HIS A 150 6.19 11.82 -8.82
C HIS A 150 5.51 11.75 -7.44
N GLU A 151 6.11 11.03 -6.47
CA GLU A 151 5.66 11.01 -5.08
C GLU A 151 6.27 12.11 -4.21
N GLU A 152 7.35 12.76 -4.65
CA GLU A 152 8.03 13.80 -3.87
C GLU A 152 7.08 14.98 -3.59
N GLU A 153 6.28 15.38 -4.59
CA GLU A 153 5.23 16.40 -4.48
C GLU A 153 5.66 17.65 -3.68
N ASN A 154 6.80 18.23 -4.03
CA ASN A 154 7.36 19.39 -3.34
C ASN A 154 6.99 20.71 -4.04
N ILE A 155 6.19 21.54 -3.36
CA ILE A 155 6.01 22.93 -3.73
C ILE A 155 6.82 23.76 -2.73
N LEU A 156 7.91 24.36 -3.23
CA LEU A 156 8.89 25.12 -2.45
C LEU A 156 8.20 26.06 -1.44
N LEU A 157 8.52 25.87 -0.15
CA LEU A 157 8.02 26.62 1.02
C LEU A 157 6.54 26.41 1.38
N LEU A 158 5.80 25.55 0.67
CA LEU A 158 4.38 25.33 0.89
C LEU A 158 4.03 23.92 1.36
N THR A 159 4.83 22.91 1.00
CA THR A 159 4.56 21.50 1.34
C THR A 159 5.84 20.75 1.69
N ASP A 160 5.71 19.76 2.58
CA ASP A 160 6.77 18.79 2.83
C ASP A 160 6.75 17.71 1.74
N GLU A 161 7.89 17.04 1.54
CA GLU A 161 8.05 15.97 0.55
C GLU A 161 7.36 14.67 0.97
N PHE A 162 6.86 13.91 0.00
CA PHE A 162 6.29 12.56 0.19
C PHE A 162 5.08 12.48 1.15
N VAL A 163 4.43 13.60 1.47
CA VAL A 163 3.31 13.64 2.44
C VAL A 163 2.19 12.69 2.03
N SER A 164 1.78 12.74 0.76
CA SER A 164 0.69 11.92 0.22
C SER A 164 1.06 10.44 0.18
N TYR A 165 2.26 10.12 -0.29
CA TYR A 165 2.80 8.76 -0.32
C TYR A 165 2.85 8.15 1.08
N ASN A 166 3.48 8.83 2.03
CA ASN A 166 3.64 8.34 3.41
C ASN A 166 2.30 8.22 4.16
N SER A 167 1.32 9.05 3.82
CA SER A 167 -0.01 8.98 4.41
C SER A 167 -0.85 7.83 3.85
N ARG A 168 -0.70 7.50 2.55
CA ARG A 168 -1.56 6.54 1.84
C ARG A 168 -0.96 5.14 1.74
N TRP A 169 0.35 5.03 1.56
CA TRP A 169 1.06 3.78 1.27
C TRP A 169 2.11 3.49 2.33
N LYS A 170 1.65 2.95 3.48
CA LYS A 170 2.49 2.65 4.63
C LYS A 170 3.07 1.23 4.54
N MET A 171 4.33 1.14 4.13
CA MET A 171 5.08 -0.10 3.95
C MET A 171 5.67 -0.61 5.28
N PRO A 172 6.15 -1.88 5.37
CA PRO A 172 6.64 -2.47 6.62
C PRO A 172 8.07 -2.02 6.99
N PHE A 173 8.34 -0.71 6.93
CA PHE A 173 9.69 -0.17 7.13
C PHE A 173 10.22 -0.38 8.54
N LYS A 174 9.37 -0.21 9.56
CA LYS A 174 9.74 -0.43 10.96
C LYS A 174 10.07 -1.89 11.24
N GLU A 175 9.30 -2.80 10.65
CA GLU A 175 9.46 -4.25 10.76
C GLU A 175 10.78 -4.70 10.11
N SER A 176 11.28 -3.95 9.12
CA SER A 176 12.59 -4.15 8.50
C SER A 176 13.75 -3.42 9.17
N GLY A 177 13.51 -2.71 10.28
CA GLY A 177 14.52 -1.91 10.97
C GLY A 177 14.89 -0.59 10.28
N SER A 178 14.18 -0.20 9.21
CA SER A 178 14.35 1.09 8.56
C SER A 178 13.71 2.21 9.39
N THR A 179 14.29 3.41 9.29
CA THR A 179 13.77 4.64 9.91
C THR A 179 12.78 5.38 9.01
N SER A 180 12.65 4.99 7.74
CA SER A 180 11.89 5.71 6.72
C SER A 180 10.99 4.78 5.90
N ASN A 181 9.79 5.24 5.56
CA ASN A 181 8.88 4.52 4.67
C ASN A 181 9.33 4.56 3.19
N LEU A 182 10.39 5.31 2.87
CA LEU A 182 10.93 5.45 1.52
C LEU A 182 11.87 4.30 1.12
N TYR A 183 12.36 3.54 2.10
CA TYR A 183 13.20 2.36 1.89
C TYR A 183 12.98 1.33 2.99
N TYR A 184 12.85 0.07 2.60
CA TYR A 184 12.52 -1.02 3.52
C TYR A 184 12.78 -2.38 2.88
N SER A 185 12.73 -3.43 3.68
CA SER A 185 12.81 -4.80 3.19
C SER A 185 11.65 -5.65 3.71
N PHE A 186 11.45 -6.82 3.10
CA PHE A 186 10.48 -7.80 3.58
C PHE A 186 10.86 -9.21 3.13
N GLU A 187 10.36 -10.18 3.88
CA GLU A 187 10.51 -11.61 3.59
C GLU A 187 9.23 -12.18 3.02
N VAL A 188 9.32 -12.95 1.95
CA VAL A 188 8.18 -13.74 1.44
C VAL A 188 8.64 -15.01 0.75
N ALA A 189 8.08 -16.16 1.14
CA ALA A 189 8.38 -17.46 0.56
C ALA A 189 9.89 -17.83 0.48
N GLY A 190 10.72 -17.29 1.40
CA GLY A 190 12.18 -17.46 1.39
C GLY A 190 12.95 -16.46 0.50
N VAL A 191 12.27 -15.48 -0.07
CA VAL A 191 12.87 -14.35 -0.80
C VAL A 191 12.99 -13.15 0.13
N HIS A 192 14.21 -12.62 0.25
CA HIS A 192 14.49 -11.32 0.86
C HIS A 192 14.43 -10.23 -0.22
N VAL A 193 13.49 -9.30 -0.12
CA VAL A 193 13.33 -8.18 -1.07
C VAL A 193 13.71 -6.87 -0.39
N ILE A 194 14.56 -6.09 -1.05
CA ILE A 194 14.96 -4.74 -0.61
C ILE A 194 14.37 -3.72 -1.59
N MET A 195 13.63 -2.76 -1.06
CA MET A 195 13.09 -1.60 -1.77
C MET A 195 13.90 -0.37 -1.34
N LEU A 196 14.71 0.17 -2.26
CA LEU A 196 15.52 1.36 -2.00
C LEU A 196 14.80 2.64 -2.44
N GLY A 197 15.16 3.76 -1.82
CA GLY A 197 14.66 5.08 -2.13
C GLY A 197 15.65 5.87 -2.99
N SER A 198 15.35 6.03 -4.27
CA SER A 198 16.14 6.85 -5.21
C SER A 198 16.11 8.36 -4.91
N TYR A 199 15.13 8.81 -4.12
CA TYR A 199 14.92 10.22 -3.76
C TYR A 199 14.98 10.43 -2.24
N ALA A 200 15.54 9.46 -1.51
CA ALA A 200 16.01 9.65 -0.14
C ALA A 200 17.54 9.86 -0.18
N ASP A 201 18.12 10.46 0.86
CA ASP A 201 19.58 10.56 0.95
C ASP A 201 20.22 9.15 0.90
N TYR A 202 21.18 8.93 0.00
CA TYR A 202 21.81 7.62 -0.25
C TYR A 202 23.33 7.63 -0.30
N ASP A 203 23.97 8.74 0.10
CA ASP A 203 25.42 8.78 0.25
C ASP A 203 25.92 7.92 1.42
N GLU A 204 27.23 7.74 1.52
CA GLU A 204 27.88 6.87 2.53
C GLU A 204 27.63 7.30 4.00
N TYR A 205 27.12 8.51 4.23
CA TYR A 205 26.78 9.05 5.55
C TYR A 205 25.28 9.00 5.83
N SER A 206 24.46 8.55 4.87
CA SER A 206 23.01 8.58 4.97
C SER A 206 22.43 7.46 5.84
N GLU A 207 21.23 7.69 6.34
CA GLU A 207 20.46 6.69 7.09
C GLU A 207 20.09 5.48 6.22
N GLN A 208 19.83 5.68 4.92
CA GLN A 208 19.56 4.60 3.98
C GLN A 208 20.78 3.73 3.73
N TYR A 209 21.98 4.31 3.60
CA TYR A 209 23.20 3.55 3.38
C TYR A 209 23.58 2.71 4.61
N ARG A 210 23.32 3.23 5.81
CA ARG A 210 23.58 2.54 7.07
C ARG A 210 22.61 1.39 7.34
N TRP A 211 21.35 1.55 6.92
CA TRP A 211 20.30 0.52 7.03
C TRP A 211 20.60 -0.67 6.12
#